data_AF-A0A7W0W5F4-F1
#
_entry.id   AF-A0A7W0W5F4-F1
#
_cell.length_a   1.000
_cell.length_b   1.000
_cell.length_c   1.000
_cell.angle_alpha   90.00
_cell.angle_beta   90.00
_cell.angle_gamma   90.00
#
_symmetry.space_group_name_H-M   'P 1'
#
loop_
_entity.id
_entity.type
_entity.pdbx_description
1 polymer ?
#
loop_
_entity_poly.entity_id
_entity_poly.type
_entity_poly.pdbx_seq_one_letter_code
_entity_poly.pdbx_strand_id
1 'polypeptide(L)'
;MPFQISRFIEHSPATYTTLLTTLDQAIIRRDVLPLAGIQGAGKTWMLQKWFANSSHARHLIFMRMPKSNLHKEKASADRGTLMCFARIDHHMQERFITASHGVEESFVESASTHAWTKNQFYQFYHQLLRRIKQHHIWAIIIDQANNLSHDAWEELMELRADCDGALAIIPCLTHIRATTASAAWEPWAKRLHARENPHPVVEIPTMEQTQFLPILLALWAQRGIAVHPPVFGHLEEITDTLWTVILGDWYAIKSLEDRLERSMGMERQITMPLLQGVLQEYHLEYIP
;
A
#
# COMPACT_ATOMS: atom_id res chain seq x y z
N MET A 1 -0.01 -10.93 -23.73
CA MET A 1 0.30 -9.49 -23.82
C MET A 1 0.38 -8.94 -22.40
N PRO A 2 1.43 -8.21 -22.01
CA PRO A 2 1.47 -7.59 -20.68
C PRO A 2 0.45 -6.45 -20.61
N PHE A 3 -0.32 -6.42 -19.52
CA PHE A 3 -1.38 -5.45 -19.28
C PHE A 3 -0.77 -4.05 -19.10
N GLN A 4 -1.27 -3.04 -19.83
CA GLN A 4 -0.89 -1.64 -19.62
C GLN A 4 -1.84 -1.03 -18.59
N ILE A 5 -1.29 -0.39 -17.55
CA ILE A 5 -2.03 0.39 -16.54
C ILE A 5 -3.04 1.36 -17.16
N SER A 6 -2.78 1.82 -18.39
CA SER A 6 -3.64 2.74 -19.15
C SER A 6 -5.11 2.32 -19.10
N ARG A 7 -5.44 1.04 -19.25
CA ARG A 7 -6.84 0.58 -19.25
C ARG A 7 -7.52 0.59 -17.88
N PHE A 8 -6.77 0.44 -16.78
CA PHE A 8 -7.37 0.57 -15.45
C PHE A 8 -7.52 2.04 -15.05
N ILE A 9 -6.54 2.89 -15.40
CA ILE A 9 -6.64 4.35 -15.23
C ILE A 9 -7.80 4.93 -16.05
N GLU A 10 -8.02 4.42 -17.28
CA GLU A 10 -9.14 4.80 -18.15
C GLU A 10 -10.53 4.48 -17.56
N HIS A 11 -10.63 3.49 -16.67
CA HIS A 11 -11.87 3.10 -15.99
C HIS A 11 -11.90 3.47 -14.51
N SER A 12 -10.80 3.99 -13.96
CA SER A 12 -10.76 4.48 -12.59
C SER A 12 -11.41 5.86 -12.52
N PRO A 13 -12.12 6.18 -11.42
CA PRO A 13 -12.59 7.54 -11.17
C PRO A 13 -11.45 8.55 -11.35
N ALA A 14 -11.73 9.72 -11.93
CA ALA A 14 -10.73 10.78 -12.18
C ALA A 14 -9.84 11.10 -10.95
N THR A 15 -10.37 10.87 -9.76
CA THR A 15 -9.68 10.96 -8.47
C THR A 15 -8.45 10.06 -8.36
N TYR A 16 -8.52 8.79 -8.80
CA TYR A 16 -7.40 7.86 -8.72
C TYR A 16 -6.30 8.21 -9.73
N THR A 17 -6.66 8.62 -10.95
CA THR A 17 -5.71 9.12 -11.95
C THR A 17 -4.95 10.34 -11.45
N THR A 18 -5.66 11.29 -10.84
CA THR A 18 -5.06 12.49 -10.24
C THR A 18 -4.10 12.11 -9.11
N LEU A 19 -4.47 11.14 -8.29
CA LEU A 19 -3.64 10.69 -7.17
C LEU A 19 -2.37 9.99 -7.65
N LEU A 20 -2.45 9.09 -8.62
CA LEU A 20 -1.26 8.42 -9.18
C LEU A 20 -0.32 9.42 -9.86
N THR A 21 -0.88 10.41 -10.56
CA THR A 21 -0.09 11.53 -11.14
C THR A 21 0.61 12.33 -10.04
N THR A 22 -0.07 12.58 -8.92
CA THR A 22 0.50 13.30 -7.77
C THR A 22 1.63 12.49 -7.12
N LEU A 23 1.47 11.17 -7.01
CA LEU A 23 2.50 10.25 -6.54
C LEU A 23 3.74 10.27 -7.45
N ASP A 24 3.55 10.17 -8.77
CA ASP A 24 4.66 10.24 -9.73
C ASP A 24 5.39 11.58 -9.64
N GLN A 25 4.66 12.69 -9.53
CA GLN A 25 5.25 14.02 -9.38
C GLN A 25 6.07 14.14 -8.09
N ALA A 26 5.55 13.67 -6.95
CA ALA A 26 6.29 13.68 -5.69
C ALA A 26 7.57 12.84 -5.77
N ILE A 27 7.51 11.69 -6.43
CA ILE A 27 8.70 10.84 -6.63
C ILE A 27 9.71 11.51 -7.54
N ILE A 28 9.29 12.17 -8.62
CA ILE A 28 10.19 12.91 -9.52
C ILE A 28 10.85 14.07 -8.78
N ARG A 29 10.08 14.81 -7.97
CA ARG A 29 10.54 15.96 -7.20
C ARG A 29 11.31 15.60 -5.93
N ARG A 30 11.29 14.33 -5.53
CA ARG A 30 11.91 13.80 -4.31
C ARG A 30 11.25 14.31 -3.04
N ASP A 31 9.94 14.54 -3.10
CA ASP A 31 9.19 15.12 -2.00
C ASP A 31 8.76 14.08 -0.96
N VAL A 32 8.45 14.57 0.23
CA VAL A 32 7.68 13.81 1.22
C VAL A 32 6.21 13.96 0.90
N LEU A 33 5.54 12.87 0.53
CA LEU A 33 4.11 12.86 0.16
C LEU A 33 3.33 11.91 1.07
N PRO A 34 2.68 12.43 2.12
CA PRO A 34 1.84 11.62 2.99
C PRO A 34 0.53 11.27 2.26
N LEU A 35 0.26 9.98 2.14
CA LEU A 35 -1.01 9.44 1.67
C LEU A 35 -1.81 8.99 2.88
N ALA A 36 -3.05 9.42 3.02
CA ALA A 36 -3.90 9.02 4.13
C ALA A 36 -5.24 8.47 3.63
N GLY A 37 -5.85 7.56 4.38
CA GLY A 37 -7.20 7.10 4.09
C GLY A 37 -7.66 6.10 5.15
N ILE A 38 -8.95 5.80 5.19
CA ILE A 38 -9.46 4.83 6.16
C ILE A 38 -8.96 3.41 5.88
N GLN A 39 -9.10 2.51 6.85
CA GLN A 39 -8.89 1.09 6.61
C GLN A 39 -9.86 0.61 5.53
N GLY A 40 -9.36 -0.14 4.54
CA GLY A 40 -10.19 -0.61 3.42
C GLY A 40 -10.30 0.34 2.24
N ALA A 41 -9.82 1.58 2.33
CA ALA A 41 -9.86 2.55 1.22
C ALA A 41 -8.97 2.19 -0.01
N GLY A 42 -8.38 0.99 -0.06
CA GLY A 42 -7.65 0.52 -1.24
C GLY A 42 -6.21 1.03 -1.39
N LYS A 43 -5.70 1.79 -0.41
CA LYS A 43 -4.34 2.38 -0.46
C LYS A 43 -3.25 1.37 -0.81
N THR A 44 -3.15 0.28 -0.05
CA THR A 44 -2.16 -0.78 -0.25
C THR A 44 -2.30 -1.41 -1.64
N TRP A 45 -3.52 -1.74 -2.05
CA TRP A 45 -3.80 -2.37 -3.33
C TRP A 45 -3.40 -1.45 -4.49
N MET A 46 -3.81 -0.19 -4.45
CA MET A 46 -3.51 0.82 -5.46
C MET A 46 -2.00 1.02 -5.59
N LEU A 47 -1.28 1.16 -4.47
CA LEU A 47 0.17 1.33 -4.47
C LEU A 47 0.89 0.09 -5.00
N GLN A 48 0.46 -1.11 -4.64
CA GLN A 48 1.02 -2.35 -5.17
C GLN A 48 0.83 -2.45 -6.68
N LYS A 49 -0.37 -2.11 -7.18
CA LYS A 49 -0.67 -2.10 -8.62
C LYS A 49 0.13 -1.05 -9.37
N TRP A 50 0.24 0.17 -8.84
CA TRP A 50 1.08 1.21 -9.43
C TRP A 50 2.56 0.80 -9.41
N PHE A 51 3.05 0.28 -8.28
CA PHE A 51 4.42 -0.15 -8.10
C PHE A 51 4.80 -1.26 -9.09
N ALA A 52 3.95 -2.28 -9.24
CA ALA A 52 4.18 -3.42 -10.13
C ALA A 52 4.30 -3.03 -11.61
N ASN A 53 3.74 -1.88 -12.00
CA ASN A 53 3.72 -1.44 -13.38
C ASN A 53 4.53 -0.15 -13.61
N SER A 54 5.13 0.43 -12.57
CA SER A 54 5.96 1.62 -12.68
C SER A 54 7.25 1.30 -13.42
N SER A 55 7.61 2.11 -14.42
CA SER A 55 8.91 2.04 -15.07
C SER A 55 10.07 2.36 -14.11
N HIS A 56 9.74 2.90 -12.94
CA HIS A 56 10.68 3.25 -11.87
C HIS A 56 10.75 2.19 -10.77
N ALA A 57 10.02 1.07 -10.87
CA ALA A 57 9.94 0.05 -9.81
C ALA A 57 11.31 -0.38 -9.25
N ARG A 58 12.34 -0.47 -10.10
CA ARG A 58 13.71 -0.80 -9.67
C ARG A 58 14.31 0.19 -8.69
N HIS A 59 13.91 1.46 -8.72
CA HIS A 59 14.45 2.54 -7.89
C HIS A 59 13.59 2.84 -6.66
N LEU A 60 12.56 2.03 -6.41
CA LEU A 60 11.53 2.32 -5.42
C LEU A 60 11.52 1.21 -4.38
N ILE A 61 11.55 1.52 -3.09
CA ILE A 61 11.36 0.51 -2.04
C ILE A 61 9.91 0.58 -1.59
N PHE A 62 9.18 -0.54 -1.66
CA PHE A 62 7.84 -0.66 -1.11
C PHE A 62 7.90 -1.61 0.08
N MET A 63 7.61 -1.11 1.27
CA MET A 63 7.62 -1.89 2.49
C MET A 63 6.34 -1.66 3.30
N ARG A 64 5.93 -2.66 4.06
CA ARG A 64 4.80 -2.56 4.98
C ARG A 64 5.26 -2.68 6.42
N MET A 65 4.84 -1.77 7.28
CA MET A 65 5.18 -1.87 8.70
C MET A 65 4.19 -2.80 9.42
N PRO A 66 4.68 -3.82 10.16
CA PRO A 66 3.80 -4.68 10.93
C PRO A 66 3.08 -3.87 12.00
N LYS A 67 1.86 -4.28 12.36
CA LYS A 67 1.18 -3.74 13.53
C LYS A 67 2.06 -4.01 14.73
N SER A 68 2.65 -2.97 15.30
CA SER A 68 3.49 -3.15 16.45
C SER A 68 2.58 -3.32 17.68
N ASN A 69 2.74 -4.43 18.40
CA ASN A 69 2.27 -4.51 19.79
C ASN A 69 3.21 -3.74 20.73
N LEU A 70 4.16 -2.96 20.19
CA LEU A 70 5.23 -2.27 20.91
C LEU A 70 4.72 -1.20 21.88
N HIS A 71 3.45 -0.82 21.82
CA HIS A 71 2.83 -0.01 22.87
C HIS A 71 2.80 -0.70 24.25
N LYS A 72 3.01 -2.01 24.33
CA LYS A 72 3.11 -2.76 25.60
C LYS A 72 4.52 -2.91 26.14
N GLU A 73 5.55 -2.76 25.30
CA GLU A 73 6.94 -2.87 25.72
C GLU A 73 7.55 -1.46 25.74
N LYS A 74 7.55 -0.84 26.93
CA LYS A 74 8.20 0.46 27.23
C LYS A 74 9.72 0.50 26.93
N ALA A 75 10.30 -0.57 26.38
CA ALA A 75 11.72 -0.72 26.23
C ALA A 75 12.15 -0.60 24.76
N SER A 76 12.87 0.47 24.49
CA SER A 76 13.63 0.81 23.28
C SER A 76 12.82 1.38 22.11
N ALA A 77 12.88 2.71 21.99
CA ALA A 77 12.63 3.39 20.73
C ALA A 77 13.56 2.86 19.60
N ASP A 78 14.68 2.23 19.96
CA ASP A 78 15.65 1.60 19.05
C ASP A 78 15.07 0.44 18.22
N ARG A 79 14.14 -0.36 18.75
CA ARG A 79 13.64 -1.56 18.04
C ARG A 79 12.75 -1.21 16.85
N GLY A 80 11.92 -0.17 16.96
CA GLY A 80 11.06 0.31 15.89
C GLY A 80 11.86 0.94 14.74
N THR A 81 12.84 1.76 15.09
CA THR A 81 13.80 2.37 14.16
C THR A 81 14.61 1.30 13.44
N LEU A 82 15.22 0.37 14.18
CA LEU A 82 16.03 -0.69 13.60
C LEU A 82 15.19 -1.58 12.66
N MET A 83 13.97 -1.96 13.06
CA MET A 83 13.09 -2.76 12.20
C MET A 83 12.74 -2.04 10.90
N CYS A 84 12.52 -0.72 10.94
CA CYS A 84 12.27 0.09 9.75
C CYS A 84 13.47 0.02 8.80
N PHE A 85 14.68 0.31 9.29
CA PHE A 85 15.89 0.35 8.47
C PHE A 85 16.33 -1.03 8.00
N ALA A 86 16.17 -2.08 8.83
CA ALA A 86 16.42 -3.46 8.44
C ALA A 86 15.50 -3.92 7.30
N ARG A 87 14.23 -3.48 7.28
CA ARG A 87 13.30 -3.76 6.17
C ARG A 87 13.70 -3.04 4.88
N ILE A 88 14.16 -1.79 4.97
CA ILE A 88 14.70 -1.07 3.80
C ILE A 88 15.88 -1.87 3.24
N ASP A 89 16.83 -2.24 4.09
CA ASP A 89 18.01 -2.99 3.67
C ASP A 89 17.65 -4.34 3.05
N HIS A 90 16.77 -5.11 3.70
CA HIS A 90 16.27 -6.40 3.20
C HIS A 90 15.68 -6.27 1.78
N HIS A 91 14.77 -5.30 1.56
CA HIS A 91 14.20 -5.09 0.23
C HIS A 91 15.23 -4.63 -0.81
N MET A 92 16.29 -3.95 -0.41
CA MET A 92 17.39 -3.64 -1.33
C MET A 92 18.18 -4.90 -1.67
N GLN A 93 18.49 -5.75 -0.68
CA GLN A 93 19.21 -6.99 -0.91
C GLN A 93 18.44 -7.93 -1.84
N GLU A 94 17.14 -8.15 -1.59
CA GLU A 94 16.27 -8.97 -2.45
C GLU A 94 16.29 -8.54 -3.92
N ARG A 95 16.45 -7.25 -4.18
CA ARG A 95 16.32 -6.67 -5.52
C ARG A 95 17.63 -6.53 -6.27
N PHE A 96 18.70 -6.17 -5.58
CA PHE A 96 19.97 -5.81 -6.21
C PHE A 96 21.08 -6.84 -6.00
N ILE A 97 20.88 -7.80 -5.09
CA ILE A 97 21.87 -8.84 -4.80
C ILE A 97 21.27 -10.20 -5.17
N THR A 98 21.32 -10.55 -6.45
CA THR A 98 20.90 -11.88 -6.93
C THR A 98 21.96 -12.97 -6.71
N ALA A 99 23.10 -12.64 -6.09
CA ALA A 99 24.19 -13.59 -5.86
C ALA A 99 25.09 -13.13 -4.72
N SER A 100 24.66 -13.29 -3.47
CA SER A 100 25.55 -13.37 -2.31
C SER A 100 24.80 -14.10 -1.21
N HIS A 101 25.41 -15.14 -0.69
CA HIS A 101 24.89 -16.11 0.29
C HIS A 101 23.86 -15.55 1.30
N GLY A 102 22.67 -16.15 1.28
CA GLY A 102 21.71 -16.27 2.37
C GLY A 102 21.78 -15.20 3.47
N VAL A 103 21.10 -14.09 3.26
CA VAL A 103 20.52 -13.34 4.37
C VAL A 103 19.03 -13.68 4.36
N GLU A 104 18.72 -14.75 5.09
CA GLU A 104 17.36 -15.24 5.32
C GLU A 104 16.53 -14.18 6.06
N GLU A 105 15.21 -14.36 6.10
CA GLU A 105 14.28 -13.65 7.01
C GLU A 105 14.82 -13.53 8.46
N SER A 106 15.77 -14.40 8.84
CA SER A 106 16.56 -14.39 10.06
C SER A 106 17.24 -13.05 10.40
N PHE A 107 17.64 -12.19 9.45
CA PHE A 107 18.25 -10.89 9.82
C PHE A 107 17.20 -9.87 10.28
N VAL A 108 16.04 -9.82 9.61
CA VAL A 108 14.90 -8.99 10.05
C VAL A 108 14.36 -9.50 11.38
N GLU A 109 14.31 -10.82 11.56
CA GLU A 109 13.99 -11.46 12.84
C GLU A 109 15.06 -11.22 13.91
N SER A 110 16.35 -11.20 13.57
CA SER A 110 17.46 -10.91 14.52
C SER A 110 17.44 -9.45 14.97
N ALA A 111 17.17 -8.51 14.05
CA ALA A 111 16.99 -7.10 14.33
C ALA A 111 15.75 -6.88 15.21
N SER A 112 14.75 -7.75 15.06
CA SER A 112 13.59 -7.75 15.93
C SER A 112 13.87 -8.36 17.31
N THR A 113 14.96 -9.10 17.55
CA THR A 113 15.17 -9.83 18.82
C THR A 113 16.39 -9.36 19.63
N HIS A 114 17.35 -8.67 19.01
CA HIS A 114 18.59 -8.25 19.65
C HIS A 114 18.61 -6.74 19.93
N ALA A 115 18.99 -6.35 21.14
CA ALA A 115 19.26 -4.96 21.46
C ALA A 115 20.57 -4.52 20.80
N TRP A 116 20.49 -3.60 19.83
CA TRP A 116 21.67 -3.02 19.19
C TRP A 116 22.19 -1.84 20.01
N THR A 117 23.51 -1.70 20.06
CA THR A 117 24.13 -0.48 20.56
C THR A 117 23.97 0.65 19.53
N LYS A 118 23.99 1.90 19.99
CA LYS A 118 23.93 3.08 19.11
C LYS A 118 25.02 3.07 18.02
N ASN A 119 26.23 2.62 18.37
CA ASN A 119 27.35 2.50 17.41
C ASN A 119 27.07 1.47 16.31
N GLN A 120 26.47 0.32 16.64
CA GLN A 120 26.09 -0.69 15.65
C GLN A 120 25.01 -0.15 14.71
N PHE A 121 24.03 0.57 15.25
CA PHE A 121 23.01 1.23 14.42
C PHE A 121 23.64 2.23 13.46
N TYR A 122 24.53 3.12 13.91
CA TYR A 122 25.17 4.09 13.01
C TYR A 122 26.05 3.43 11.94
N GLN A 123 26.77 2.36 12.27
CA GLN A 123 27.53 1.60 11.28
C GLN A 123 26.62 1.03 10.19
N PHE A 124 25.48 0.45 10.59
CA PHE A 124 24.47 -0.05 9.65
C PHE A 124 23.80 1.07 8.86
N TYR A 125 23.43 2.17 9.50
CA TYR A 125 22.87 3.36 8.87
C TYR A 125 23.78 3.87 7.74
N HIS A 126 25.09 4.01 8.00
CA HIS A 126 26.03 4.45 6.96
C HIS A 126 26.21 3.43 5.83
N GLN A 127 26.13 2.13 6.12
CA GLN A 127 26.11 1.11 5.07
C GLN A 127 24.85 1.22 4.20
N LEU A 128 23.69 1.40 4.82
CA LEU A 128 22.42 1.59 4.13
C LEU A 128 22.44 2.84 3.26
N LEU A 129 22.91 3.98 3.81
CA LEU A 129 23.07 5.23 3.07
C LEU A 129 23.94 5.04 1.82
N ARG A 130 25.08 4.36 1.94
CA ARG A 130 25.95 4.06 0.80
C ARG A 130 25.22 3.21 -0.25
N ARG A 131 24.50 2.17 0.17
CA ARG A 131 23.71 1.32 -0.73
C ARG A 131 22.62 2.12 -1.44
N ILE A 132 21.90 2.98 -0.72
CA ILE A 132 20.85 3.83 -1.28
C ILE A 132 21.40 4.72 -2.39
N LYS A 133 22.54 5.38 -2.13
CA LYS A 133 23.24 6.21 -3.13
C LYS A 133 23.75 5.37 -4.31
N GLN A 134 24.37 4.22 -4.04
CA GLN A 134 24.93 3.33 -5.07
C GLN A 134 23.88 2.75 -6.01
N HIS A 135 22.73 2.35 -5.47
CA HIS A 135 21.62 1.76 -6.25
C HIS A 135 20.65 2.83 -6.77
N HIS A 136 20.92 4.11 -6.51
CA HIS A 136 20.08 5.24 -6.91
C HIS A 136 18.61 5.04 -6.50
N ILE A 137 18.37 4.73 -5.23
CA ILE A 137 16.99 4.63 -4.72
C ILE A 137 16.37 6.03 -4.71
N TRP A 138 15.19 6.11 -5.30
CA TRP A 138 14.45 7.34 -5.58
C TRP A 138 13.35 7.60 -4.58
N ALA A 139 12.70 6.56 -4.09
CA ALA A 139 11.67 6.71 -3.07
C ALA A 139 11.55 5.47 -2.17
N ILE A 140 11.10 5.72 -0.94
CA ILE A 140 10.67 4.69 0.01
C ILE A 140 9.20 4.91 0.30
N ILE A 141 8.39 3.90 -0.01
CA ILE A 141 6.95 3.85 0.21
C ILE A 141 6.70 2.96 1.42
N ILE A 142 6.05 3.52 2.43
CA ILE A 142 5.86 2.87 3.72
C ILE A 142 4.36 2.64 3.94
N ASP A 143 3.90 1.43 3.67
CA ASP A 143 2.54 1.02 4.01
C ASP A 143 2.37 0.87 5.53
N GLN A 144 1.24 1.33 6.05
CA GLN A 144 0.92 1.37 7.49
C GLN A 144 1.93 2.19 8.31
N ALA A 145 2.32 3.35 7.80
CA ALA A 145 3.36 4.18 8.40
C ALA A 145 3.01 4.74 9.79
N ASN A 146 1.73 4.67 10.23
CA ASN A 146 1.33 4.96 11.61
C ASN A 146 2.01 4.06 12.65
N ASN A 147 2.51 2.89 12.22
CA ASN A 147 3.17 1.93 13.10
C ASN A 147 4.65 2.29 13.36
N LEU A 148 5.20 3.29 12.67
CA LEU A 148 6.56 3.76 12.93
C LEU A 148 6.64 4.50 14.27
N SER A 149 7.73 4.27 15.01
CA SER A 149 8.06 5.06 16.19
C SER A 149 8.47 6.47 15.80
N HIS A 150 8.54 7.35 16.79
CA HIS A 150 9.01 8.71 16.58
C HIS A 150 10.48 8.74 16.13
N ASP A 151 11.36 8.10 16.86
CA ASP A 151 12.77 8.00 16.48
C ASP A 151 12.99 7.42 15.07
N ALA A 152 12.15 6.47 14.63
CA ALA A 152 12.25 5.89 13.28
C ALA A 152 11.97 6.93 12.19
N TRP A 153 11.01 7.81 12.43
CA TRP A 153 10.70 8.91 11.51
C TRP A 153 11.81 9.96 11.48
N GLU A 154 12.37 10.33 12.63
CA GLU A 154 13.47 11.31 12.68
C GLU A 154 14.69 10.80 11.91
N GLU A 155 15.09 9.55 12.15
CA GLU A 155 16.20 8.91 11.45
C GLU A 155 15.92 8.75 9.94
N LEU A 156 14.67 8.48 9.53
CA LEU A 156 14.29 8.43 8.12
C LEU A 156 14.44 9.79 7.41
N MET A 157 14.18 10.88 8.12
CA MET A 157 14.35 12.23 7.57
C MET A 157 15.82 12.63 7.54
N GLU A 158 16.60 12.23 8.54
CA GLU A 158 18.06 12.35 8.50
C GLU A 158 18.65 11.59 7.31
N LEU A 159 18.17 10.36 7.05
CA LEU A 159 18.57 9.57 5.88
C LEU A 159 18.28 10.29 4.56
N ARG A 160 17.11 10.92 4.47
CA ARG A 160 16.73 11.75 3.31
C ARG A 160 17.66 12.96 3.16
N ALA A 161 17.93 13.68 4.25
CA ALA A 161 18.81 14.84 4.26
C ALA A 161 20.24 14.47 3.87
N ASP A 162 20.76 13.35 4.36
CA ASP A 162 22.06 12.78 4.01
C ASP A 162 22.13 12.31 2.55
N CYS A 163 20.97 12.06 1.92
CA CYS A 163 20.83 11.85 0.48
C CYS A 163 20.68 13.17 -0.31
N ASP A 164 20.99 14.31 0.28
CA ASP A 164 20.85 15.64 -0.32
C ASP A 164 19.41 15.93 -0.79
N GLY A 165 18.42 15.36 -0.09
CA GLY A 165 17.01 15.45 -0.47
C GLY A 165 16.64 14.62 -1.71
N ALA A 166 17.54 13.80 -2.26
CA ALA A 166 17.30 13.01 -3.47
C ALA A 166 16.40 11.78 -3.26
N LEU A 167 15.88 11.58 -2.05
CA LEU A 167 15.06 10.44 -1.66
C LEU A 167 13.64 10.93 -1.29
N ALA A 168 12.63 10.53 -2.07
CA ALA A 168 11.24 10.74 -1.70
C ALA A 168 10.83 9.76 -0.59
N ILE A 169 9.97 10.22 0.33
CA ILE A 169 9.39 9.37 1.38
C ILE A 169 7.87 9.47 1.28
N ILE A 170 7.21 8.33 1.10
CA ILE A 170 5.76 8.25 0.90
C ILE A 170 5.12 7.50 2.08
N PRO A 171 4.80 8.19 3.20
CA PRO A 171 4.04 7.60 4.30
C PRO A 171 2.63 7.22 3.83
N CYS A 172 2.19 5.99 4.08
CA CYS A 172 0.81 5.61 3.88
C CYS A 172 0.13 5.41 5.23
N LEU A 173 -0.69 6.39 5.60
CA LEU A 173 -1.34 6.51 6.89
C LEU A 173 -2.75 5.91 6.84
N THR A 174 -3.07 5.06 7.80
CA THR A 174 -4.42 4.58 8.07
C THR A 174 -4.98 5.35 9.25
N HIS A 175 -6.18 5.91 9.08
CA HIS A 175 -6.90 6.60 10.13
C HIS A 175 -8.31 6.03 10.26
N ILE A 176 -8.96 6.24 11.40
CA ILE A 176 -10.33 5.74 11.64
C ILE A 176 -11.37 6.74 11.10
N ARG A 177 -11.03 8.03 11.00
CA ARG A 177 -11.86 9.11 10.44
C ARG A 177 -11.01 10.15 9.70
N ALA A 178 -11.50 10.75 8.61
CA ALA A 178 -10.80 11.77 7.81
C ALA A 178 -10.11 12.86 8.67
N THR A 179 -10.80 13.35 9.70
CA THR A 179 -10.30 14.37 10.63
C THR A 179 -9.12 13.94 11.52
N THR A 180 -8.88 12.64 11.69
CA THR A 180 -7.78 12.10 12.50
C THR A 180 -6.48 11.91 11.71
N ALA A 181 -6.54 11.95 10.38
CA ALA A 181 -5.36 11.86 9.52
C ALA A 181 -4.41 13.03 9.74
N SER A 182 -4.96 14.24 9.68
CA SER A 182 -4.23 15.47 9.95
C SER A 182 -3.76 15.49 11.40
N ALA A 183 -4.56 15.06 12.38
CA ALA A 183 -4.14 15.08 13.79
C ALA A 183 -2.98 14.11 14.13
N ALA A 184 -2.91 12.94 13.48
CA ALA A 184 -1.82 11.99 13.66
C ALA A 184 -0.53 12.44 12.95
N TRP A 185 -0.68 13.13 11.81
CA TRP A 185 0.44 13.66 11.03
C TRP A 185 0.84 15.09 11.45
N GLU A 186 -0.03 15.89 12.05
CA GLU A 186 0.21 17.32 12.34
C GLU A 186 1.41 17.56 13.24
N PRO A 187 1.62 16.80 14.33
CA PRO A 187 2.80 16.96 15.18
C PRO A 187 4.09 16.71 14.40
N TRP A 188 4.04 15.80 13.42
CA TRP A 188 5.13 15.47 12.51
C TRP A 188 5.31 16.53 11.44
N ALA A 189 4.23 16.84 10.72
CA ALA A 189 4.17 17.88 9.70
C ALA A 189 4.73 19.18 10.24
N LYS A 190 4.35 19.63 11.44
CA LYS A 190 4.87 20.89 12.03
C LYS A 190 6.39 20.87 12.23
N ARG A 191 6.98 19.73 12.60
CA ARG A 191 8.44 19.58 12.75
C ARG A 191 9.14 19.41 11.41
N LEU A 192 8.53 18.70 10.46
CA LEU A 192 8.98 18.56 9.08
C LEU A 192 8.93 19.90 8.35
N HIS A 193 7.84 20.66 8.44
CA HIS A 193 7.67 22.01 7.88
C HIS A 193 8.73 23.00 8.37
N ALA A 194 9.30 22.79 9.56
CA ALA A 194 10.39 23.60 10.08
C ALA A 194 11.76 23.28 9.42
N ARG A 195 11.88 22.15 8.71
CA ARG A 195 13.12 21.66 8.08
C ARG A 195 12.99 21.40 6.57
N GLU A 196 11.78 21.19 6.07
CA GLU A 196 11.44 20.74 4.71
C GLU A 196 10.07 21.29 4.27
N ASN A 197 9.74 21.23 2.98
CA ASN A 197 8.40 21.55 2.44
C ASN A 197 7.62 20.25 2.12
N PRO A 198 7.02 19.55 3.10
CA PRO A 198 6.21 18.38 2.80
C PRO A 198 4.95 18.78 2.03
N HIS A 199 4.52 17.91 1.10
CA HIS A 199 3.24 18.08 0.42
C HIS A 199 2.08 18.04 1.42
N PRO A 200 0.95 18.70 1.12
CA PRO A 200 -0.27 18.48 1.88
C PRO A 200 -0.62 16.99 1.87
N VAL A 201 -1.16 16.49 2.98
CA VAL A 201 -1.61 15.11 3.08
C VAL A 201 -2.65 14.85 1.99
N VAL A 202 -2.40 13.87 1.13
CA VAL A 202 -3.34 13.47 0.08
C VAL A 202 -4.28 12.42 0.65
N GLU A 203 -5.56 12.74 0.70
CA GLU A 203 -6.59 11.83 1.18
C GLU A 203 -7.06 10.90 0.05
N ILE A 204 -7.04 9.60 0.34
CA ILE A 204 -7.55 8.52 -0.51
C ILE A 204 -8.98 8.27 -0.05
N PRO A 205 -9.99 8.66 -0.87
CA PRO A 205 -11.37 8.44 -0.51
C PRO A 205 -11.70 6.95 -0.52
N THR A 206 -12.73 6.57 0.24
CA THR A 206 -13.40 5.29 0.03
C THR A 206 -14.01 5.24 -1.36
N MET A 207 -14.12 4.04 -1.91
CA MET A 207 -14.90 3.82 -3.12
C MET A 207 -16.34 4.27 -2.90
N GLU A 208 -16.94 4.90 -3.91
CA GLU A 208 -18.37 5.19 -3.93
C GLU A 208 -19.14 4.04 -4.59
N GLN A 209 -20.41 3.86 -4.23
CA GLN A 209 -21.25 2.77 -4.78
C GLN A 209 -21.32 2.81 -6.31
N THR A 210 -21.43 4.00 -6.88
CA THR A 210 -21.47 4.24 -8.34
C THR A 210 -20.21 3.75 -9.06
N GLN A 211 -19.09 3.61 -8.35
CA GLN A 211 -17.81 3.13 -8.88
C GLN A 211 -17.68 1.62 -8.78
N PHE A 212 -18.49 0.95 -7.96
CA PHE A 212 -18.30 -0.44 -7.61
C PHE A 212 -18.54 -1.41 -8.77
N LEU A 213 -19.68 -1.31 -9.47
CA LEU A 213 -19.98 -2.16 -10.62
C LEU A 213 -18.93 -2.03 -11.75
N PRO A 214 -18.55 -0.83 -12.21
CA PRO A 214 -17.49 -0.68 -13.22
C PRO A 214 -16.17 -1.31 -12.80
N ILE A 215 -15.75 -1.13 -11.54
CA ILE A 215 -14.51 -1.69 -11.03
C ILE A 215 -14.58 -3.22 -10.98
N LEU A 216 -15.68 -3.78 -10.49
CA LEU A 216 -15.88 -5.23 -10.41
C LEU A 216 -15.83 -5.88 -11.80
N LEU A 217 -16.51 -5.30 -12.80
CA LEU A 217 -16.45 -5.77 -14.18
C LEU A 217 -15.04 -5.68 -14.77
N ALA A 218 -14.31 -4.59 -14.49
CA ALA A 218 -12.93 -4.44 -14.94
C ALA A 218 -12.00 -5.49 -14.31
N LEU A 219 -12.18 -5.82 -13.02
CA LEU A 219 -11.43 -6.86 -12.33
C LEU A 219 -11.72 -8.25 -12.90
N TRP A 220 -12.98 -8.58 -13.19
CA TRP A 220 -13.35 -9.83 -13.85
C TRP A 220 -12.77 -9.95 -15.25
N ALA A 221 -12.88 -8.89 -16.06
CA ALA A 221 -12.30 -8.85 -17.39
C ALA A 221 -10.77 -9.06 -17.36
N GLN A 222 -10.07 -8.47 -16.37
CA GLN A 222 -8.62 -8.66 -16.18
C GLN A 222 -8.24 -10.12 -15.93
N ARG A 223 -9.08 -10.88 -15.23
CA ARG A 223 -8.87 -12.30 -14.96
C ARG A 223 -9.36 -13.22 -16.09
N GLY A 224 -9.89 -12.64 -17.17
CA GLY A 224 -10.50 -13.38 -18.27
C GLY A 224 -11.78 -14.09 -17.86
N ILE A 225 -12.49 -13.54 -16.86
CA ILE A 225 -13.77 -14.04 -16.41
C ILE A 225 -14.87 -13.38 -17.27
N ALA A 226 -15.66 -14.18 -17.96
CA ALA A 226 -16.80 -13.69 -18.74
C ALA A 226 -18.05 -13.56 -17.87
N VAL A 227 -18.97 -12.64 -18.21
CA VAL A 227 -20.29 -12.56 -17.56
C VAL A 227 -21.33 -13.19 -18.50
N HIS A 228 -22.08 -14.17 -18.00
CA HIS A 228 -23.11 -14.86 -18.80
C HIS A 228 -24.26 -13.90 -19.14
N PRO A 229 -24.78 -13.86 -20.38
CA PRO A 229 -25.73 -12.83 -20.84
C PRO A 229 -26.96 -12.54 -19.95
N PRO A 230 -27.65 -13.55 -19.37
CA PRO A 230 -28.77 -13.35 -18.45
C PRO A 230 -28.41 -12.61 -17.16
N VAL A 231 -27.14 -12.63 -16.75
CA VAL A 231 -26.69 -11.93 -15.54
C VAL A 231 -26.75 -10.41 -15.75
N PHE A 232 -26.55 -9.90 -16.98
CA PHE A 232 -26.57 -8.46 -17.24
C PHE A 232 -27.88 -7.78 -16.85
N GLY A 233 -29.02 -8.49 -16.94
CA GLY A 233 -30.32 -7.97 -16.54
C GLY A 233 -30.48 -7.74 -15.03
N HIS A 234 -29.59 -8.33 -14.22
CA HIS A 234 -29.67 -8.31 -12.75
C HIS A 234 -28.40 -7.71 -12.10
N LEU A 235 -27.42 -7.27 -12.90
CA LEU A 235 -26.11 -6.85 -12.39
C LEU A 235 -26.22 -5.67 -11.42
N GLU A 236 -27.05 -4.67 -11.72
CA GLU A 236 -27.19 -3.50 -10.86
C GLU A 236 -27.74 -3.90 -9.48
N GLU A 237 -28.84 -4.65 -9.43
CA GLU A 237 -29.48 -5.10 -8.19
C GLU A 237 -28.58 -6.02 -7.35
N ILE A 238 -27.88 -6.97 -7.99
CA ILE A 238 -26.92 -7.85 -7.32
C ILE A 238 -25.76 -7.01 -6.76
N THR A 239 -25.31 -6.01 -7.52
CA THR A 239 -24.19 -5.18 -7.11
C THR A 239 -24.57 -4.24 -5.97
N ASP A 240 -25.78 -3.70 -5.97
CA ASP A 240 -26.35 -2.95 -4.85
C ASP A 240 -26.47 -3.83 -3.60
N THR A 241 -26.89 -5.08 -3.76
CA THR A 241 -26.97 -6.04 -2.66
C THR A 241 -25.57 -6.34 -2.09
N LEU A 242 -24.59 -6.63 -2.95
CA LEU A 242 -23.19 -6.85 -2.54
C LEU A 242 -22.58 -5.62 -1.87
N TRP A 243 -22.96 -4.42 -2.34
CA TRP A 243 -22.49 -3.16 -1.79
C TRP A 243 -22.87 -2.98 -0.31
N THR A 244 -24.03 -3.47 0.11
CA THR A 244 -24.49 -3.37 1.51
C THR A 244 -23.52 -4.00 2.51
N VAL A 245 -22.72 -4.98 2.08
CA VAL A 245 -21.71 -5.65 2.91
C VAL A 245 -20.30 -5.12 2.63
N ILE A 246 -20.01 -4.78 1.37
CA ILE A 246 -18.67 -4.33 0.96
C ILE A 246 -18.39 -2.91 1.43
N LEU A 247 -19.38 -2.00 1.35
CA LEU A 247 -19.30 -0.61 1.83
C LEU A 247 -18.03 0.13 1.39
N GLY A 248 -17.55 -0.15 0.18
CA GLY A 248 -16.34 0.45 -0.39
C GLY A 248 -15.00 -0.05 0.19
N ASP A 249 -15.00 -1.13 1.00
CA ASP A 249 -13.78 -1.78 1.48
C ASP A 249 -13.17 -2.68 0.39
N TRP A 250 -12.01 -2.28 -0.11
CA TRP A 250 -11.23 -3.04 -1.08
C TRP A 250 -10.80 -4.42 -0.60
N TYR A 251 -10.64 -4.64 0.70
CA TYR A 251 -10.40 -5.98 1.25
C TYR A 251 -11.62 -6.88 1.05
N ALA A 252 -12.82 -6.34 1.26
CA ALA A 252 -14.06 -7.06 1.03
C ALA A 252 -14.26 -7.36 -0.47
N ILE A 253 -13.92 -6.41 -1.37
CA ILE A 253 -13.92 -6.61 -2.82
C ILE A 253 -12.97 -7.74 -3.23
N LYS A 254 -11.74 -7.74 -2.71
CA LYS A 254 -10.77 -8.81 -3.00
C LYS A 254 -11.24 -10.16 -2.46
N SER A 255 -11.82 -10.18 -1.26
CA SER A 255 -12.41 -11.40 -0.67
C SER A 255 -13.55 -11.93 -1.52
N LEU A 256 -14.40 -11.05 -2.08
CA LEU A 256 -15.44 -11.42 -3.03
C LEU A 256 -14.84 -12.04 -4.30
N GLU A 257 -13.79 -11.44 -4.88
CA GLU A 257 -13.10 -12.01 -6.04
C GLU A 257 -12.52 -13.40 -5.74
N ASP A 258 -11.82 -13.55 -4.62
CA ASP A 258 -11.18 -14.81 -4.23
C ASP A 258 -12.22 -15.91 -3.90
N ARG A 259 -13.44 -15.54 -3.48
CA ARG A 259 -14.57 -16.47 -3.33
C ARG A 259 -15.14 -16.87 -4.67
N LEU A 260 -15.43 -15.90 -5.54
CA LEU A 260 -15.93 -16.15 -6.89
C LEU A 260 -14.99 -17.07 -7.66
N GLU A 261 -13.68 -16.82 -7.61
CA GLU A 261 -12.68 -17.63 -8.29
C GLU A 261 -12.66 -19.08 -7.79
N ARG A 262 -12.75 -19.28 -6.46
CA ARG A 262 -12.87 -20.62 -5.88
C ARG A 262 -14.14 -21.34 -6.31
N SER A 263 -15.27 -20.63 -6.35
CA SER A 263 -16.57 -21.21 -6.69
C SER A 263 -16.74 -21.45 -8.20
N MET A 264 -16.04 -20.70 -9.07
CA MET A 264 -16.06 -20.92 -10.53
C MET A 264 -15.22 -22.11 -11.00
N GLY A 265 -14.20 -22.51 -10.23
CA GLY A 265 -13.27 -23.56 -10.67
C GLY A 265 -12.64 -23.23 -12.04
N MET A 266 -12.82 -24.12 -13.02
CA MET A 266 -12.24 -23.95 -14.37
C MET A 266 -13.11 -23.18 -15.35
N GLU A 267 -14.39 -22.93 -15.05
CA GLU A 267 -15.37 -22.47 -16.03
C GLU A 267 -15.23 -20.97 -16.38
N ARG A 268 -14.43 -20.20 -15.63
CA ARG A 268 -14.11 -18.76 -15.85
C ARG A 268 -15.29 -17.92 -16.36
N GLN A 269 -16.49 -18.18 -15.84
CA GLN A 269 -17.70 -17.49 -16.23
C GLN A 269 -18.61 -17.24 -15.03
N ILE A 270 -19.08 -16.00 -14.88
CA ILE A 270 -20.07 -15.60 -13.88
C ILE A 270 -21.45 -16.01 -14.37
N THR A 271 -22.14 -16.83 -13.59
CA THR A 271 -23.52 -17.27 -13.83
C THR A 271 -24.42 -16.88 -12.66
N MET A 272 -25.74 -16.88 -12.86
CA MET A 272 -26.69 -16.58 -11.79
C MET A 272 -26.58 -17.53 -10.58
N PRO A 273 -26.47 -18.88 -10.76
CA PRO A 273 -26.28 -19.79 -9.63
C PRO A 273 -25.01 -19.50 -8.83
N LEU A 274 -23.91 -19.13 -9.51
CA LEU A 274 -22.67 -18.76 -8.86
C LEU A 274 -22.84 -17.51 -7.99
N LEU A 275 -23.44 -16.44 -8.55
CA LEU A 275 -23.66 -15.20 -7.81
C LEU A 275 -24.62 -15.41 -6.64
N GLN A 276 -25.68 -16.19 -6.81
CA GLN A 276 -26.59 -16.55 -5.72
C GLN A 276 -25.88 -17.33 -4.60
N GLY A 277 -25.02 -18.29 -4.95
CA GLY A 277 -24.21 -19.02 -3.97
C GLY A 277 -23.29 -18.09 -3.18
N VAL A 278 -22.66 -17.12 -3.86
CA VAL A 278 -21.81 -16.13 -3.20
C VAL A 278 -22.63 -15.19 -2.31
N LEU A 279 -23.81 -14.72 -2.75
CA LEU A 279 -24.71 -13.92 -1.91
C LEU A 279 -25.12 -14.68 -0.65
N GLN A 280 -25.44 -15.97 -0.77
CA GLN A 280 -25.77 -16.83 0.38
C GLN A 280 -24.61 -16.96 1.37
N GLU A 281 -23.36 -17.02 0.91
CA GLU A 281 -22.17 -17.00 1.80
C GLU A 281 -22.05 -15.70 2.60
N TYR A 282 -22.61 -14.61 2.10
CA TYR A 282 -22.70 -13.32 2.80
C TYR A 282 -24.00 -13.15 3.60
N HIS A 283 -24.85 -14.19 3.68
CA HIS A 283 -26.20 -14.13 4.26
C HIS A 283 -27.09 -13.07 3.60
N LEU A 284 -26.89 -12.85 2.31
CA LEU A 284 -27.68 -11.95 1.48
C LEU A 284 -28.66 -12.78 0.64
N GLU A 285 -29.88 -12.30 0.51
CA GLU A 285 -30.88 -12.88 -0.39
C GLU A 285 -31.11 -11.93 -1.56
N TYR A 286 -31.01 -12.48 -2.78
CA TYR A 286 -31.47 -11.79 -3.98
C TYR A 286 -32.96 -12.12 -4.17
N ILE A 287 -33.81 -11.10 -4.00
CA ILE A 287 -35.24 -11.19 -4.32
C ILE A 287 -35.42 -10.43 -5.64
N PRO A 288 -35.69 -11.14 -6.76
CA PRO A 288 -35.88 -10.53 -8.08
C PRO A 288 -37.14 -9.66 -8.17
#